data_AF-A0A1P8UVH6-F1
#
_entry.id   AF-A0A1P8UVH6-F1
#
_cell.length_a   1.000
_cell.length_b   1.000
_cell.length_c   1.000
_cell.angle_alpha   90.00
_cell.angle_beta   90.00
_cell.angle_gamma   90.00
#
_symmetry.space_group_name_H-M   'P 1'
#
loop_
_entity.id
_entity.type
_entity.pdbx_description
1 polymer ?
#
loop_
_entity_poly.entity_id
_entity_poly.type
_entity_poly.pdbx_seq_one_letter_code
_entity_poly.pdbx_strand_id
1 'polypeptide(L)'
;MANIDYGSYRDDGMGPLDSGLAVLFLAAFPMILLLFQGSATSAFAAVLQLSLFLMALRLIHRGQKLQNTYDSAEIARAPRIPRKILGAVLIGIMVTILAGHHFYSLLLPVGFGALASALSLAAFGIDPMKDKGDIAAVSDEPRKFTSHASDAVLERIDATLDGMVQDVAALGDRDLTRQIEALKTGAMGLIAALCAENPDIKQLRKPVVKFVELLRQENARLIAAWEAGDRHRARRRYLARIAVLGQAFEERARKSVTSSGRDAFELEADLLWHRMRIDLVA
;
A
#
# COMPACT_ATOMS: atom_id res chain seq x y z
N MET A 1 -1.57 10.13 42.70
CA MET A 1 -1.06 11.39 42.11
C MET A 1 -0.21 11.00 40.91
N ALA A 2 -0.69 11.26 39.70
CA ALA A 2 0.09 11.01 38.49
C ALA A 2 0.91 12.28 38.19
N ASN A 3 2.21 12.12 37.93
CA ASN A 3 3.06 13.19 37.43
C ASN A 3 3.47 12.85 35.99
N ILE A 4 3.33 13.83 35.10
CA ILE A 4 3.78 13.83 33.70
C ILE A 4 5.21 14.44 33.75
N ASP A 5 6.18 14.28 32.84
CA ASP A 5 6.22 14.10 31.39
C ASP A 5 7.54 13.36 30.98
N TYR A 6 7.94 13.08 29.72
CA TYR A 6 7.39 13.18 28.34
C TYR A 6 8.07 12.08 27.46
N GLY A 7 7.83 12.07 26.14
CA GLY A 7 8.92 11.80 25.18
C GLY A 7 8.96 10.46 24.42
N SER A 8 8.10 10.29 23.42
CA SER A 8 8.51 9.67 22.15
C SER A 8 7.63 10.16 20.99
N TYR A 9 7.77 11.46 20.67
CA TYR A 9 7.42 11.93 19.33
C TYR A 9 8.32 11.16 18.35
N ARG A 10 7.73 10.28 17.53
CA ARG A 10 8.42 9.76 16.36
C ARG A 10 8.44 10.91 15.35
N ASP A 11 9.64 11.42 15.10
CA ASP A 11 9.87 12.37 14.04
C ASP A 11 9.90 11.60 12.72
N ASP A 12 8.75 11.55 12.06
CA ASP A 12 8.52 10.80 10.81
C ASP A 12 9.11 11.54 9.58
N GLY A 13 10.29 12.14 9.74
CA GLY A 13 11.10 12.68 8.65
C GLY A 13 10.53 13.90 7.91
N MET A 14 9.54 14.60 8.49
CA MET A 14 9.03 15.87 7.97
C MET A 14 8.77 16.87 9.10
N GLY A 15 9.58 17.93 9.13
CA GLY A 15 9.37 19.09 9.99
C GLY A 15 8.04 19.81 9.73
N PRO A 16 7.68 20.85 10.52
CA PRO A 16 6.29 21.25 10.77
C PRO A 16 5.39 21.55 9.56
N LEU A 17 5.99 21.89 8.42
CA LEU A 17 5.39 22.01 7.08
C LEU A 17 6.51 21.78 6.05
N ASP A 18 6.20 21.23 4.87
CA ASP A 18 7.10 21.25 3.71
C ASP A 18 7.72 22.65 3.56
N SER A 19 9.04 22.78 3.71
CA SER A 19 9.69 24.06 4.02
C SER A 19 9.36 25.19 3.03
N GLY A 20 9.17 24.85 1.74
CA GLY A 20 8.76 25.81 0.70
C GLY A 20 7.31 26.28 0.81
N LEU A 21 6.37 25.43 1.24
CA LEU A 21 4.95 25.82 1.38
C LEU A 21 4.73 26.66 2.65
N ALA A 22 5.51 26.40 3.71
CA ALA A 22 5.57 27.25 4.91
C ALA A 22 6.00 28.68 4.57
N VAL A 23 7.09 28.82 3.81
CA VAL A 23 7.63 30.11 3.34
C VAL A 23 6.62 30.82 2.44
N LEU A 24 5.93 30.11 1.55
CA LEU A 24 4.91 30.70 0.69
C LEU A 24 3.66 31.14 1.48
N PHE A 25 3.29 30.44 2.56
CA PHE A 25 2.24 30.90 3.47
C PHE A 25 2.66 32.18 4.22
N LEU A 26 3.92 32.25 4.67
CA LEU A 26 4.48 33.46 5.30
C LEU A 26 4.52 34.65 4.33
N ALA A 27 4.73 34.40 3.04
CA ALA A 27 4.67 35.43 2.00
C ALA A 27 3.25 36.04 1.80
N ALA A 28 2.19 35.46 2.37
CA ALA A 28 0.87 36.11 2.43
C ALA A 28 0.83 37.27 3.43
N PHE A 29 1.71 37.30 4.43
CA PHE A 29 1.63 38.25 5.54
C PHE A 29 1.80 39.73 5.11
N PRO A 30 2.75 40.10 4.22
CA PRO A 30 2.84 41.47 3.70
C PRO A 30 1.59 41.93 2.92
N MET A 31 0.89 41.01 2.23
CA MET A 31 -0.37 41.32 1.56
C MET A 31 -1.49 41.69 2.53
N ILE A 32 -1.51 41.08 3.72
CA ILE A 32 -2.49 41.41 4.76
C ILE A 32 -2.22 42.82 5.30
N LEU A 33 -0.95 43.24 5.43
CA LEU A 33 -0.60 44.60 5.86
C LEU A 33 -1.01 45.68 4.83
N LEU A 34 -0.91 45.38 3.54
CA LEU A 34 -1.38 46.27 2.46
C LEU A 34 -2.88 46.58 2.54
N LEU A 35 -3.69 45.70 3.15
CA LEU A 35 -5.13 45.94 3.36
C LEU A 35 -5.41 47.17 4.25
N PHE A 36 -4.48 47.52 5.14
CA PHE A 36 -4.63 48.60 6.12
C PHE A 36 -3.99 49.92 5.68
N GLN A 37 -3.33 49.96 4.51
CA GLN A 37 -2.50 51.10 4.08
C GLN A 37 -3.09 51.91 2.92
N GLY A 38 -4.30 51.56 2.46
CA GLY A 38 -4.84 52.08 1.19
C GLY A 38 -6.31 52.55 1.24
N SER A 39 -6.73 53.14 0.13
CA SER A 39 -8.13 53.48 -0.18
C SER A 39 -9.01 52.23 -0.41
N ALA A 40 -10.33 52.40 -0.48
CA ALA A 40 -11.29 51.31 -0.67
C ALA A 40 -11.03 50.46 -1.94
N THR A 41 -10.53 51.05 -3.03
CA THR A 41 -10.20 50.33 -4.26
C THR A 41 -8.98 49.43 -4.10
N SER A 42 -7.93 49.92 -3.43
CA SER A 42 -6.76 49.11 -3.05
C SER A 42 -7.10 48.01 -2.05
N ALA A 43 -8.03 48.24 -1.12
CA ALA A 43 -8.50 47.20 -0.21
C ALA A 43 -9.24 46.08 -0.96
N PHE A 44 -10.11 46.42 -1.93
CA PHE A 44 -10.77 45.44 -2.79
C PHE A 44 -9.77 44.64 -3.64
N ALA A 45 -8.77 45.31 -4.24
CA ALA A 45 -7.70 44.65 -4.98
C ALA A 45 -6.88 43.68 -4.10
N ALA A 46 -6.52 44.10 -2.89
CA ALA A 46 -5.80 43.26 -1.93
C ALA A 46 -6.62 42.02 -1.51
N VAL A 47 -7.92 42.16 -1.25
CA VAL A 47 -8.81 41.00 -0.95
C VAL A 47 -8.89 40.04 -2.15
N LEU A 48 -9.00 40.56 -3.37
CA LEU A 48 -9.05 39.75 -4.59
C LEU A 48 -7.74 38.98 -4.79
N GLN A 49 -6.59 39.66 -4.69
CA GLN A 49 -5.27 39.06 -4.81
C GLN A 49 -5.00 38.02 -3.72
N LEU A 50 -5.34 38.32 -2.46
CA LEU A 50 -5.22 37.37 -1.34
C LEU A 50 -6.11 36.14 -1.55
N SER A 51 -7.32 36.31 -2.11
CA SER A 51 -8.21 35.20 -2.47
C SER A 51 -7.63 34.33 -3.58
N LEU A 52 -7.04 34.92 -4.63
CA LEU A 52 -6.30 34.20 -5.66
C LEU A 52 -5.11 33.44 -5.06
N PHE A 53 -4.33 34.08 -4.18
CA PHE A 53 -3.15 33.50 -3.57
C PHE A 53 -3.49 32.31 -2.66
N LEU A 54 -4.51 32.44 -1.81
CA LEU A 54 -5.00 31.34 -0.96
C LEU A 54 -5.57 30.19 -1.80
N MET A 55 -6.25 30.47 -2.91
CA MET A 55 -6.71 29.45 -3.84
C MET A 55 -5.55 28.70 -4.49
N ALA A 56 -4.50 29.42 -4.92
CA ALA A 56 -3.28 28.83 -5.49
C ALA A 56 -2.56 27.95 -4.46
N LEU A 57 -2.42 28.43 -3.24
CA LEU A 57 -1.77 27.73 -2.13
C LEU A 57 -2.53 26.44 -1.76
N ARG A 58 -3.87 26.49 -1.75
CA ARG A 58 -4.74 25.32 -1.54
C ARG A 58 -4.64 24.31 -2.69
N LEU A 59 -4.45 24.76 -3.93
CA LEU A 59 -4.19 23.92 -5.09
C LEU A 59 -2.84 23.22 -5.00
N ILE A 60 -1.76 23.96 -4.68
CA ILE A 60 -0.40 23.42 -4.54
C ILE A 60 -0.33 22.42 -3.38
N HIS A 61 -0.86 22.76 -2.20
CA HIS A 61 -0.89 21.85 -1.05
C HIS A 61 -1.69 20.56 -1.35
N ARG A 62 -2.84 20.68 -2.03
CA ARG A 62 -3.59 19.50 -2.50
C ARG A 62 -2.83 18.70 -3.56
N GLY A 63 -2.02 19.34 -4.40
CA GLY A 63 -1.15 18.71 -5.38
C GLY A 63 0.02 17.98 -4.74
N GLN A 64 0.70 18.58 -3.75
CA GLN A 64 1.75 17.93 -2.95
C GLN A 64 1.21 16.74 -2.17
N LYS A 65 0.07 16.87 -1.48
CA LYS A 65 -0.53 15.73 -0.78
C LYS A 65 -0.85 14.57 -1.73
N LEU A 66 -1.34 14.89 -2.94
CA LEU A 66 -1.64 13.90 -3.97
C LEU A 66 -0.37 13.29 -4.58
N GLN A 67 0.69 14.08 -4.74
CA GLN A 67 2.02 13.63 -5.13
C GLN A 67 2.60 12.67 -4.12
N ASN A 68 2.58 13.02 -2.83
CA ASN A 68 3.14 12.16 -1.78
C ASN A 68 2.39 10.81 -1.74
N THR A 69 1.07 10.80 -1.92
CA THR A 69 0.29 9.55 -2.06
C THR A 69 0.57 8.78 -3.36
N TYR A 70 0.88 9.48 -4.46
CA TYR A 70 1.22 8.87 -5.74
C TYR A 70 2.66 8.30 -5.74
N ASP A 71 3.60 8.96 -5.06
CA ASP A 71 4.99 8.53 -4.93
C ASP A 71 5.12 7.36 -3.95
N SER A 72 4.36 7.37 -2.84
CA SER A 72 4.27 6.23 -1.92
C SER A 72 3.55 5.00 -2.49
N ALA A 73 2.93 5.12 -3.66
CA ALA A 73 2.20 4.04 -4.31
C ALA A 73 2.99 3.46 -5.50
N GLU A 74 3.06 2.13 -5.59
CA GLU A 74 3.59 1.42 -6.77
C GLU A 74 2.61 1.42 -7.95
N ILE A 75 1.30 1.48 -7.66
CA ILE A 75 0.22 1.57 -8.65
C ILE A 75 -0.66 2.77 -8.28
N ALA A 76 -0.74 3.76 -9.16
CA ALA A 76 -1.48 5.00 -8.93
C ALA A 76 -1.85 5.68 -10.25
N ARG A 77 -3.13 6.01 -10.41
CA ARG A 77 -3.62 6.76 -11.57
C ARG A 77 -3.13 8.21 -11.52
N ALA A 78 -2.67 8.75 -12.64
CA ALA A 78 -2.29 10.13 -12.79
C ALA A 78 -3.45 11.06 -12.39
N PRO A 79 -3.21 12.11 -11.60
CA PRO A 79 -4.22 13.11 -11.29
C PRO A 79 -4.67 13.82 -12.58
N ARG A 80 -5.95 13.60 -12.95
CA ARG A 80 -6.63 14.22 -14.11
C ARG A 80 -6.55 15.75 -14.21
N ILE A 81 -6.16 16.43 -13.13
CA ILE A 81 -6.03 17.89 -13.07
C ILE A 81 -4.64 18.19 -12.47
N PRO A 82 -3.74 18.87 -13.19
CA PRO A 82 -2.42 19.25 -12.69
C PRO A 82 -2.53 20.47 -11.75
N ARG A 83 -2.89 20.21 -10.50
CA ARG A 83 -3.18 21.22 -9.47
C ARG A 83 -1.99 22.12 -9.12
N LYS A 84 -0.76 21.62 -9.13
CA LYS A 84 0.46 22.42 -8.95
C LYS A 84 0.68 23.37 -10.12
N ILE A 85 0.43 22.92 -11.36
CA ILE A 85 0.50 23.80 -12.54
C ILE A 85 -0.57 24.89 -12.46
N LEU A 86 -1.83 24.55 -12.15
CA LEU A 86 -2.89 25.56 -11.97
C LEU A 86 -2.53 26.55 -10.86
N GLY A 87 -1.97 26.08 -9.74
CA GLY A 87 -1.51 26.95 -8.66
C GLY A 87 -0.38 27.90 -9.08
N ALA A 88 0.62 27.39 -9.79
CA ALA A 88 1.74 28.18 -10.31
C ALA A 88 1.27 29.26 -11.31
N VAL A 89 0.35 28.91 -12.22
CA VAL A 89 -0.27 29.87 -13.15
C VAL A 89 -1.06 30.93 -12.38
N LEU A 90 -1.80 30.55 -11.35
CA LEU A 90 -2.59 31.49 -10.54
C LEU A 90 -1.70 32.45 -9.72
N ILE A 91 -0.54 31.99 -9.25
CA ILE A 91 0.51 32.85 -8.68
C ILE A 91 1.04 33.84 -9.73
N GLY A 92 1.31 33.39 -10.96
CA GLY A 92 1.74 34.27 -12.05
C GLY A 92 0.70 35.34 -12.41
N ILE A 93 -0.58 34.98 -12.45
CA ILE A 93 -1.68 35.92 -12.66
C ILE A 93 -1.73 36.94 -11.51
N MET A 94 -1.63 36.49 -10.25
CA MET A 94 -1.61 37.37 -9.09
C MET A 94 -0.43 38.37 -9.14
N VAL A 95 0.78 37.91 -9.48
CA VAL A 95 1.97 38.78 -9.64
C VAL A 95 1.80 39.74 -10.82
N THR A 96 1.22 39.30 -11.94
CA THR A 96 0.94 40.17 -13.10
C THR A 96 -0.02 41.30 -12.72
N ILE A 97 -1.10 41.00 -11.98
CA ILE A 97 -2.05 42.00 -11.50
C ILE A 97 -1.34 42.96 -10.53
N LEU A 98 -0.55 42.44 -9.59
CA LEU A 98 0.17 43.25 -8.60
C LEU A 98 1.18 44.21 -9.25
N ALA A 99 2.01 43.72 -10.17
CA ALA A 99 2.95 44.55 -10.92
C ALA A 99 2.25 45.52 -11.89
N GLY A 100 1.08 45.15 -12.43
CA GLY A 100 0.30 45.99 -13.35
C GLY A 100 -0.12 47.34 -12.77
N HIS A 101 -0.23 47.47 -11.45
CA HIS A 101 -0.50 48.74 -10.78
C HIS A 101 0.71 49.70 -10.70
N HIS A 102 1.92 49.23 -11.02
CA HIS A 102 3.16 50.01 -10.91
C HIS A 102 3.80 50.40 -12.26
N PHE A 103 3.38 49.81 -13.38
CA PHE A 103 4.01 50.03 -14.69
C PHE A 103 2.99 50.46 -15.76
N TYR A 104 3.36 51.45 -16.57
CA TYR A 104 2.55 51.92 -17.72
C TYR A 104 2.48 50.92 -18.90
N SER A 105 3.34 49.90 -18.93
CA SER A 105 3.40 48.89 -19.99
C SER A 105 3.19 47.50 -19.41
N LEU A 106 2.36 46.69 -20.07
CA LEU A 106 2.04 45.31 -19.69
C LEU A 106 3.22 44.33 -19.85
N LEU A 107 4.27 44.69 -20.59
CA LEU A 107 5.41 43.81 -20.86
C LEU A 107 6.13 43.37 -19.56
N LEU A 108 6.40 44.33 -18.66
CA LEU A 108 7.08 44.09 -17.39
C LEU A 108 6.22 43.26 -16.41
N PRO A 109 4.94 43.62 -16.13
CA PRO A 109 4.03 42.81 -15.32
C PRO A 109 3.90 41.35 -15.79
N VAL A 110 3.74 41.13 -17.10
CA VAL A 110 3.64 39.77 -17.67
C VAL A 110 4.96 39.01 -17.50
N GLY A 111 6.11 39.68 -17.66
CA GLY A 111 7.43 39.11 -17.37
C GLY A 111 7.59 38.67 -15.91
N PHE A 112 7.18 39.51 -14.95
CA PHE A 112 7.19 39.14 -13.53
C PHE A 112 6.22 38.00 -13.20
N GLY A 113 5.03 37.96 -13.82
CA GLY A 113 4.08 36.85 -13.67
C GLY A 113 4.60 35.52 -14.22
N ALA A 114 5.24 35.55 -15.40
CA ALA A 114 5.88 34.38 -16.00
C ALA A 114 7.04 33.87 -15.13
N LEU A 115 7.88 34.78 -14.62
CA LEU A 115 8.96 34.45 -13.70
C LEU A 115 8.44 33.83 -12.39
N ALA A 116 7.37 34.39 -11.81
CA ALA A 116 6.76 33.85 -10.59
C ALA A 116 6.15 32.45 -10.81
N SER A 117 5.53 32.21 -11.97
CA SER A 117 5.04 30.88 -12.35
C SER A 117 6.19 29.88 -12.49
N ALA A 118 7.29 30.28 -13.14
CA ALA A 118 8.46 29.44 -13.34
C ALA A 118 9.15 29.09 -12.00
N LEU A 119 9.32 30.07 -11.10
CA LEU A 119 9.86 29.84 -9.75
C LEU A 119 8.92 28.93 -8.92
N SER A 120 7.60 29.10 -9.04
CA SER A 120 6.63 28.21 -8.38
C SER A 120 6.74 26.77 -8.90
N LEU A 121 6.88 26.57 -10.21
CA LEU A 121 7.07 25.22 -10.79
C LEU A 121 8.41 24.61 -10.37
N ALA A 122 9.48 25.41 -10.29
CA ALA A 122 10.78 24.97 -9.81
C ALA A 122 10.77 24.59 -8.32
N ALA A 123 10.01 25.31 -7.48
CA ALA A 123 9.93 25.09 -6.04
C ALA A 123 9.03 23.90 -5.65
N PHE A 124 7.93 23.66 -6.36
CA PHE A 124 6.93 22.62 -6.00
C PHE A 124 6.91 21.40 -6.93
N GLY A 125 7.62 21.48 -8.05
CA GLY A 125 7.64 20.47 -9.10
C GLY A 125 6.37 20.44 -9.97
N ILE A 126 6.44 19.64 -11.02
CA ILE A 126 5.31 19.35 -11.92
C ILE A 126 4.50 18.17 -11.34
N ASP A 127 3.18 18.13 -11.57
CA ASP A 127 2.34 16.98 -11.19
C ASP A 127 2.61 15.77 -12.11
N PRO A 128 2.44 14.53 -11.62
CA PRO A 128 2.75 13.33 -12.38
C PRO A 128 1.70 13.12 -13.46
N MET A 129 2.14 13.12 -14.72
CA MET A 129 1.24 13.07 -15.89
C MET A 129 1.09 11.66 -16.50
N LYS A 130 1.57 10.62 -15.82
CA LYS A 130 1.57 9.23 -16.29
C LYS A 130 0.95 8.33 -15.23
N ASP A 131 0.19 7.33 -15.65
CA ASP A 131 -0.31 6.31 -14.73
C ASP A 131 0.85 5.40 -14.29
N LYS A 132 0.90 5.05 -13.00
CA LYS A 132 1.74 4.00 -12.44
C LYS A 132 0.93 2.71 -12.41
N GLY A 133 1.41 1.68 -13.11
CA GLY A 133 0.80 0.35 -13.17
C GLY A 133 -0.54 0.29 -13.91
N ASP A 134 -0.76 -0.81 -14.63
CA ASP A 134 -2.11 -1.26 -14.96
C ASP A 134 -2.83 -1.66 -13.63
N ILE A 135 -4.14 -1.85 -13.52
CA ILE A 135 -5.12 -2.34 -14.50
C ILE A 135 -6.50 -1.72 -14.20
N ALA A 136 -7.43 -1.84 -15.15
CA ALA A 136 -8.86 -1.72 -14.91
C ALA A 136 -9.37 -2.69 -13.81
N ALA A 137 -9.84 -2.14 -12.69
CA ALA A 137 -10.79 -2.78 -11.79
C ALA A 137 -11.54 -1.68 -10.99
N VAL A 138 -12.82 -1.47 -11.29
CA VAL A 138 -13.71 -0.56 -10.54
C VAL A 138 -14.97 -1.34 -10.19
N SER A 139 -15.14 -1.66 -8.91
CA SER A 139 -16.43 -2.02 -8.32
C SER A 139 -16.36 -1.96 -6.79
N ASP A 140 -16.97 -0.92 -6.23
CA ASP A 140 -17.68 -0.79 -4.94
C ASP A 140 -17.15 -1.36 -3.61
N GLU A 141 -17.11 -0.42 -2.64
CA GLU A 141 -17.44 -0.60 -1.20
C GLU A 141 -16.44 -1.37 -0.30
N PRO A 142 -16.43 -1.14 1.05
CA PRO A 142 -15.30 -0.38 1.57
C PRO A 142 -14.48 -1.08 2.67
N ARG A 143 -13.32 -0.44 2.95
CA ARG A 143 -12.49 -0.52 4.17
C ARG A 143 -11.39 -1.59 4.15
N LYS A 144 -10.24 -1.19 4.70
CA LYS A 144 -8.90 -1.84 4.69
C LYS A 144 -8.12 -1.59 3.39
N PHE A 145 -7.29 -0.55 3.40
CA PHE A 145 -6.25 -0.33 2.39
C PHE A 145 -4.88 -0.20 3.05
N THR A 146 -4.36 -1.34 3.48
CA THR A 146 -2.95 -1.56 3.87
C THR A 146 -2.38 -2.77 3.12
N SER A 147 -3.02 -3.16 2.01
CA SER A 147 -3.11 -4.58 1.65
C SER A 147 -3.07 -4.90 0.16
N HIS A 148 -2.91 -3.96 -0.77
CA HIS A 148 -2.97 -4.28 -2.21
C HIS A 148 -2.01 -5.39 -2.69
N ALA A 149 -0.76 -5.42 -2.21
CA ALA A 149 0.17 -6.51 -2.51
C ALA A 149 -0.18 -7.80 -1.73
N SER A 150 -0.60 -7.65 -0.48
CA SER A 150 -0.99 -8.74 0.42
C SER A 150 -2.22 -9.49 -0.07
N ASP A 151 -3.25 -8.76 -0.48
CA ASP A 151 -4.53 -9.26 -0.97
C ASP A 151 -4.32 -9.95 -2.32
N ALA A 152 -3.54 -9.38 -3.25
CA ALA A 152 -3.23 -10.05 -4.51
C ALA A 152 -2.44 -11.38 -4.31
N VAL A 153 -1.60 -11.47 -3.28
CA VAL A 153 -0.93 -12.73 -2.91
C VAL A 153 -1.89 -13.68 -2.22
N LEU A 154 -2.74 -13.21 -1.31
CA LEU A 154 -3.77 -14.00 -0.63
C LEU A 154 -4.77 -14.57 -1.64
N GLU A 155 -5.31 -13.76 -2.54
CA GLU A 155 -6.21 -14.14 -3.64
C GLU A 155 -5.58 -15.22 -4.54
N ARG A 156 -4.30 -15.05 -4.90
CA ARG A 156 -3.57 -16.07 -5.67
C ARG A 156 -3.38 -17.38 -4.91
N ILE A 157 -3.15 -17.34 -3.59
CA ILE A 157 -3.08 -18.55 -2.76
C ILE A 157 -4.48 -19.18 -2.66
N ASP A 158 -5.52 -18.39 -2.42
CA ASP A 158 -6.90 -18.83 -2.27
C ASP A 158 -7.39 -19.56 -3.53
N ALA A 159 -7.23 -18.94 -4.70
CA ALA A 159 -7.55 -19.52 -6.00
C ALA A 159 -6.73 -20.80 -6.30
N THR A 160 -5.47 -20.87 -5.84
CA THR A 160 -4.64 -22.08 -5.98
C THR A 160 -5.17 -23.22 -5.11
N LEU A 161 -5.63 -22.91 -3.89
CA LEU A 161 -6.22 -23.88 -2.98
C LEU A 161 -7.64 -24.28 -3.42
N ASP A 162 -8.42 -23.39 -4.03
CA ASP A 162 -9.73 -23.72 -4.60
C ASP A 162 -9.64 -24.72 -5.73
N GLY A 163 -8.65 -24.59 -6.64
CA GLY A 163 -8.39 -25.62 -7.65
C GLY A 163 -8.15 -26.99 -7.00
N MET A 164 -7.36 -27.04 -5.92
CA MET A 164 -7.10 -28.27 -5.17
C MET A 164 -8.35 -28.83 -4.45
N VAL A 165 -9.26 -27.96 -3.98
CA VAL A 165 -10.55 -28.38 -3.42
C VAL A 165 -11.47 -28.93 -4.51
N GLN A 166 -11.51 -28.29 -5.68
CA GLN A 166 -12.31 -28.72 -6.83
C GLN A 166 -11.84 -30.08 -7.39
N ASP A 167 -10.52 -30.30 -7.49
CA ASP A 167 -9.93 -31.59 -7.88
C ASP A 167 -10.41 -32.75 -6.98
N VAL A 168 -10.51 -32.50 -5.66
CA VAL A 168 -10.98 -33.49 -4.68
C VAL A 168 -12.50 -33.60 -4.67
N ALA A 169 -13.23 -32.50 -4.89
CA ALA A 169 -14.69 -32.49 -5.00
C ALA A 169 -15.19 -33.33 -6.18
N ALA A 170 -14.44 -33.34 -7.29
CA ALA A 170 -14.72 -34.18 -8.47
C ALA A 170 -14.76 -35.69 -8.17
N LEU A 171 -14.16 -36.14 -7.06
CA LEU A 171 -14.18 -37.54 -6.61
C LEU A 171 -15.53 -37.97 -6.00
N GLY A 172 -16.43 -37.03 -5.70
CA GLY A 172 -17.80 -37.27 -5.24
C GLY A 172 -17.99 -37.54 -3.75
N ASP A 173 -16.92 -37.53 -2.94
CA ASP A 173 -17.01 -37.71 -1.48
C ASP A 173 -17.21 -36.36 -0.77
N ARG A 174 -18.44 -36.14 -0.27
CA ARG A 174 -18.85 -34.88 0.39
C ARG A 174 -18.10 -34.61 1.70
N ASP A 175 -17.77 -35.63 2.47
CA ASP A 175 -17.02 -35.47 3.71
C ASP A 175 -15.56 -35.11 3.41
N LEU A 176 -14.98 -35.76 2.41
CA LEU A 176 -13.61 -35.52 1.96
C LEU A 176 -13.45 -34.08 1.45
N THR A 177 -14.43 -33.61 0.66
CA THR A 177 -14.55 -32.23 0.18
C THR A 177 -14.62 -31.24 1.35
N ARG A 178 -15.52 -31.51 2.32
CA ARG A 178 -15.67 -30.67 3.52
C ARG A 178 -14.39 -30.60 4.37
N GLN A 179 -13.62 -31.69 4.43
CA GLN A 179 -12.37 -31.75 5.20
C GLN A 179 -11.25 -30.92 4.55
N ILE A 180 -11.10 -30.97 3.22
CA ILE A 180 -10.12 -30.12 2.52
C ILE A 180 -10.56 -28.64 2.51
N GLU A 181 -11.86 -28.35 2.38
CA GLU A 181 -12.42 -27.00 2.49
C GLU A 181 -12.19 -26.37 3.88
N ALA A 182 -12.35 -27.16 4.94
CA ALA A 182 -12.01 -26.75 6.30
C ALA A 182 -10.51 -26.48 6.46
N LEU A 183 -9.64 -27.30 5.84
CA LEU A 183 -8.20 -27.05 5.82
C LEU A 183 -7.84 -25.76 5.06
N LYS A 184 -8.43 -25.52 3.87
CA LYS A 184 -8.27 -24.26 3.12
C LYS A 184 -8.63 -23.08 4.01
N THR A 185 -9.82 -23.12 4.61
CA THR A 185 -10.37 -22.05 5.44
C THR A 185 -9.47 -21.76 6.65
N GLY A 186 -9.01 -22.79 7.36
CA GLY A 186 -8.08 -22.65 8.48
C GLY A 186 -6.71 -22.08 8.07
N ALA A 187 -6.14 -22.58 6.96
CA ALA A 187 -4.87 -22.09 6.45
C ALA A 187 -4.95 -20.62 5.99
N MET A 188 -5.98 -20.25 5.24
CA MET A 188 -6.21 -18.88 4.79
C MET A 188 -6.48 -17.92 5.95
N GLY A 189 -7.28 -18.33 6.93
CA GLY A 189 -7.52 -17.57 8.15
C GLY A 189 -6.23 -17.30 8.94
N LEU A 190 -5.35 -18.31 9.04
CA LEU A 190 -4.04 -18.16 9.69
C LEU A 190 -3.11 -17.21 8.91
N ILE A 191 -3.00 -17.37 7.59
CA ILE A 191 -2.16 -16.48 6.76
C ILE A 191 -2.66 -15.03 6.88
N ALA A 192 -3.97 -14.81 6.77
CA ALA A 192 -4.57 -13.47 6.90
C ALA A 192 -4.34 -12.85 8.28
N ALA A 193 -4.45 -13.63 9.36
CA ALA A 193 -4.16 -13.17 10.71
C ALA A 193 -2.68 -12.76 10.88
N LEU A 194 -1.74 -13.61 10.45
CA LEU A 194 -0.31 -13.32 10.54
C LEU A 194 0.10 -12.11 9.67
N CYS A 195 -0.50 -11.93 8.49
CA CYS A 195 -0.31 -10.74 7.65
C CYS A 195 -0.89 -9.46 8.26
N ALA A 196 -1.94 -9.56 9.09
CA ALA A 196 -2.50 -8.42 9.81
C ALA A 196 -1.65 -8.00 11.02
N GLU A 197 -0.95 -8.94 11.65
CA GLU A 197 0.00 -8.70 12.76
C GLU A 197 1.37 -8.21 12.26
N ASN A 198 1.87 -8.74 11.13
CA ASN A 198 3.15 -8.35 10.56
C ASN A 198 3.08 -8.27 9.02
N PRO A 199 3.27 -7.09 8.40
CA PRO A 199 3.09 -6.91 6.96
C PRO A 199 4.20 -7.51 6.08
N ASP A 200 5.32 -8.03 6.63
CA ASP A 200 6.38 -8.65 5.83
C ASP A 200 6.08 -10.11 5.42
N ILE A 201 5.27 -10.25 4.38
CA ILE A 201 4.86 -11.54 3.77
C ILE A 201 6.05 -12.43 3.34
N LYS A 202 7.25 -11.87 3.16
CA LYS A 202 8.43 -12.63 2.68
C LYS A 202 8.76 -13.82 3.57
N GLN A 203 8.45 -13.73 4.87
CA GLN A 203 8.70 -14.77 5.86
C GLN A 203 7.73 -15.96 5.65
N LEU A 204 6.43 -15.67 5.55
CA LEU A 204 5.38 -16.67 5.30
C LEU A 204 5.47 -17.37 3.94
N ARG A 205 6.14 -16.76 2.94
CA ARG A 205 6.34 -17.35 1.61
C ARG A 205 6.89 -18.78 1.65
N LYS A 206 7.90 -19.06 2.50
CA LYS A 206 8.51 -20.41 2.57
C LYS A 206 7.55 -21.46 3.14
N PRO A 207 6.92 -21.28 4.33
CA PRO A 207 5.87 -22.18 4.82
C PRO A 207 4.72 -22.40 3.84
N VAL A 208 4.17 -21.33 3.25
CA VAL A 208 3.01 -21.42 2.34
C VAL A 208 3.34 -22.19 1.08
N VAL A 209 4.46 -21.88 0.40
CA VAL A 209 4.87 -22.62 -0.82
C VAL A 209 5.07 -24.10 -0.52
N LYS A 210 5.67 -24.45 0.63
CA LYS A 210 5.88 -25.85 1.01
C LYS A 210 4.57 -26.57 1.35
N PHE A 211 3.63 -25.89 2.00
CA PHE A 211 2.29 -26.42 2.29
C PHE A 211 1.51 -26.71 1.00
N VAL A 212 1.41 -25.74 0.09
CA VAL A 212 0.71 -25.87 -1.20
C VAL A 212 1.30 -27.02 -2.03
N GLU A 213 2.63 -27.15 -2.06
CA GLU A 213 3.29 -28.22 -2.82
C GLU A 213 3.05 -29.62 -2.21
N LEU A 214 3.09 -29.75 -0.89
CA LEU A 214 2.77 -31.02 -0.22
C LEU A 214 1.29 -31.39 -0.36
N LEU A 215 0.37 -30.42 -0.29
CA LEU A 215 -1.06 -30.64 -0.51
C LEU A 215 -1.33 -31.12 -1.95
N ARG A 216 -0.71 -30.47 -2.95
CA ARG A 216 -0.75 -30.91 -4.36
C ARG A 216 -0.31 -32.37 -4.52
N GLN A 217 0.80 -32.74 -3.88
CA GLN A 217 1.32 -34.11 -3.94
C GLN A 217 0.35 -35.13 -3.30
N GLU A 218 -0.26 -34.82 -2.16
CA GLU A 218 -1.24 -35.71 -1.52
C GLU A 218 -2.56 -35.78 -2.30
N ASN A 219 -3.01 -34.68 -2.93
CA ASN A 219 -4.15 -34.69 -3.85
C ASN A 219 -3.91 -35.63 -5.05
N ALA A 220 -2.76 -35.51 -5.72
CA ALA A 220 -2.41 -36.39 -6.84
C ALA A 220 -2.37 -37.88 -6.42
N ARG A 221 -1.83 -38.17 -5.22
CA ARG A 221 -1.80 -39.52 -4.61
C ARG A 221 -3.19 -40.05 -4.22
N LEU A 222 -4.12 -39.15 -3.89
CA LEU A 222 -5.52 -39.50 -3.62
C LEU A 222 -6.25 -39.85 -4.92
N ILE A 223 -6.18 -38.96 -5.93
CA ILE A 223 -6.86 -39.11 -7.22
C ILE A 223 -6.43 -40.42 -7.91
N ALA A 224 -5.12 -40.65 -8.06
CA ALA A 224 -4.61 -41.88 -8.68
C ALA A 224 -5.03 -43.17 -7.94
N ALA A 225 -5.13 -43.11 -6.61
CA ALA A 225 -5.61 -44.25 -5.81
C ALA A 225 -7.15 -44.42 -5.86
N TRP A 226 -7.89 -43.35 -6.18
CA TRP A 226 -9.34 -43.37 -6.38
C TRP A 226 -9.72 -44.03 -7.71
N GLU A 227 -8.96 -43.72 -8.77
CA GLU A 227 -9.04 -44.33 -10.09
C GLU A 227 -8.65 -45.82 -10.04
N ALA A 228 -7.60 -46.17 -9.28
CA ALA A 228 -7.18 -47.55 -9.05
C ALA A 228 -8.14 -48.38 -8.17
N GLY A 229 -9.23 -47.79 -7.65
CA GLY A 229 -10.30 -48.50 -6.95
C GLY A 229 -10.15 -48.67 -5.43
N ASP A 230 -8.99 -48.37 -4.83
CA ASP A 230 -8.76 -48.51 -3.37
C ASP A 230 -9.28 -47.28 -2.57
N ARG A 231 -10.54 -46.90 -2.82
CA ARG A 231 -11.15 -45.64 -2.34
C ARG A 231 -11.14 -45.53 -0.81
N HIS A 232 -11.50 -46.60 -0.08
CA HIS A 232 -11.58 -46.58 1.39
C HIS A 232 -10.21 -46.44 2.07
N ARG A 233 -9.14 -47.01 1.52
CA ARG A 233 -7.78 -46.82 2.06
C ARG A 233 -7.21 -45.47 1.65
N ALA A 234 -7.42 -45.05 0.41
CA ALA A 234 -7.02 -43.74 -0.10
C ALA A 234 -7.62 -42.61 0.74
N ARG A 235 -8.94 -42.64 0.99
CA ARG A 235 -9.67 -41.70 1.86
C ARG A 235 -9.05 -41.59 3.25
N ARG A 236 -8.89 -42.72 3.96
CA ARG A 236 -8.36 -42.73 5.33
C ARG A 236 -6.92 -42.22 5.39
N ARG A 237 -6.08 -42.63 4.44
CA ARG A 237 -4.69 -42.14 4.31
C ARG A 237 -4.66 -40.63 4.10
N TYR A 238 -5.47 -40.13 3.17
CA TYR A 238 -5.52 -38.71 2.83
C TYR A 238 -6.01 -37.85 4.00
N LEU A 239 -7.12 -38.24 4.66
CA LEU A 239 -7.63 -37.52 5.84
C LEU A 239 -6.59 -37.41 6.97
N ALA A 240 -5.84 -38.50 7.25
CA ALA A 240 -4.75 -38.47 8.20
C ALA A 240 -3.59 -37.55 7.76
N ARG A 241 -3.28 -37.52 6.45
CA ARG A 241 -2.21 -36.69 5.88
C ARG A 241 -2.54 -35.20 5.91
N ILE A 242 -3.75 -34.79 5.52
CA ILE A 242 -4.15 -33.38 5.53
C ILE A 242 -4.23 -32.80 6.95
N ALA A 243 -4.63 -33.61 7.95
CA ALA A 243 -4.64 -33.20 9.35
C ALA A 243 -3.22 -32.90 9.88
N VAL A 244 -2.26 -33.81 9.64
CA VAL A 244 -0.85 -33.60 10.02
C VAL A 244 -0.23 -32.43 9.24
N LEU A 245 -0.56 -32.29 7.95
CA LEU A 245 -0.11 -31.19 7.10
C LEU A 245 -0.59 -29.81 7.61
N GLY A 246 -1.84 -29.71 8.06
CA GLY A 246 -2.39 -28.49 8.66
C GLY A 246 -1.65 -28.09 9.95
N GLN A 247 -1.47 -29.03 10.88
CA GLN A 247 -0.70 -28.80 12.12
C GLN A 247 0.75 -28.40 11.83
N ALA A 248 1.40 -29.11 10.91
CA ALA A 248 2.78 -28.85 10.49
C ALA A 248 2.98 -27.51 9.76
N PHE A 249 1.91 -26.96 9.17
CA PHE A 249 1.87 -25.62 8.60
C PHE A 249 1.66 -24.55 9.68
N GLU A 250 0.71 -24.75 10.60
CA GLU A 250 0.46 -23.81 11.70
C GLU A 250 1.73 -23.56 12.53
N GLU A 251 2.41 -24.63 12.93
CA GLU A 251 3.65 -24.55 13.70
C GLU A 251 4.75 -23.77 12.96
N ARG A 252 4.91 -24.03 11.65
CA ARG A 252 5.94 -23.36 10.81
C ARG A 252 5.59 -21.91 10.52
N ALA A 253 4.32 -21.60 10.27
CA ALA A 253 3.86 -20.23 10.05
C ALA A 253 4.07 -19.37 11.29
N ARG A 254 3.73 -19.90 12.49
CA ARG A 254 3.95 -19.22 13.77
C ARG A 254 5.44 -19.06 14.08
N LYS A 255 6.25 -20.12 13.97
CA LYS A 255 7.72 -20.06 14.14
C LYS A 255 8.38 -19.04 13.21
N SER A 256 7.95 -18.98 11.95
CA SER A 256 8.50 -18.06 10.95
C SER A 256 8.28 -16.57 11.27
N VAL A 257 7.31 -16.22 12.12
CA VAL A 257 7.07 -14.84 12.56
C VAL A 257 7.83 -14.53 13.85
N THR A 258 8.10 -15.53 14.69
CA THR A 258 8.84 -15.37 15.95
C THR A 258 10.36 -15.32 15.77
N SER A 259 10.93 -15.96 14.73
CA SER A 259 12.38 -16.06 14.49
C SER A 259 13.06 -14.76 14.01
N SER A 260 12.52 -13.59 14.35
CA SER A 260 12.97 -12.28 13.86
C SER A 260 14.22 -11.74 14.60
N GLY A 261 15.05 -12.59 15.20
CA GLY A 261 16.17 -12.14 16.03
C GLY A 261 17.15 -13.23 16.48
N ARG A 262 18.00 -13.68 15.54
CA ARG A 262 18.97 -14.81 15.57
C ARG A 262 18.39 -16.12 15.03
N ASP A 263 19.28 -17.11 14.90
CA ASP A 263 19.01 -18.51 14.50
C ASP A 263 18.80 -18.80 13.01
N ALA A 264 19.64 -18.16 12.18
CA ALA A 264 20.04 -18.75 10.90
C ALA A 264 20.77 -20.10 11.06
N PHE A 265 21.27 -20.43 12.26
CA PHE A 265 22.06 -21.63 12.55
C PHE A 265 21.24 -22.84 13.03
N GLU A 266 20.08 -22.66 13.69
CA GLU A 266 19.25 -23.81 14.13
C GLU A 266 18.54 -24.50 12.95
N LEU A 267 18.20 -23.74 11.90
CA LEU A 267 17.53 -24.26 10.70
C LEU A 267 18.36 -25.34 9.98
N GLU A 268 19.68 -25.31 10.09
CA GLU A 268 20.58 -26.28 9.45
C GLU A 268 20.69 -27.58 10.27
N ALA A 269 20.58 -27.50 11.61
CA ALA A 269 20.57 -28.67 12.49
C ALA A 269 19.30 -29.52 12.33
N ASP A 270 18.12 -28.88 12.26
CA ASP A 270 16.83 -29.57 12.08
C ASP A 270 16.75 -30.32 10.74
N LEU A 271 17.39 -29.79 9.69
CA LEU A 271 17.47 -30.43 8.37
C LEU A 271 18.33 -31.69 8.36
N LEU A 272 19.37 -31.77 9.21
CA LEU A 272 20.17 -32.98 9.38
C LEU A 272 19.39 -34.08 10.13
N TRP A 273 18.58 -33.70 11.13
CA TRP A 273 17.77 -34.65 11.91
C TRP A 273 16.68 -35.34 11.07
N HIS A 274 16.07 -34.61 10.14
CA HIS A 274 15.07 -35.18 9.22
C HIS A 274 15.65 -36.08 8.13
N ARG A 275 16.97 -36.05 7.86
CA ARG A 275 17.60 -37.00 6.92
C ARG A 275 17.83 -38.37 7.58
N MET A 276 18.44 -38.40 8.77
CA MET A 276 18.68 -39.67 9.50
C MET A 276 17.41 -40.48 9.80
N ARG A 277 16.25 -39.83 9.94
CA ARG A 277 14.98 -40.52 10.25
C ARG A 277 14.25 -41.09 9.03
N ILE A 278 14.75 -40.87 7.81
CA ILE A 278 14.21 -41.48 6.58
C ILE A 278 14.98 -42.77 6.25
N ASP A 279 16.28 -42.81 6.55
CA ASP A 279 17.17 -43.96 6.27
C ASP A 279 17.04 -45.12 7.29
N LEU A 280 16.08 -45.03 8.22
CA LEU A 280 15.77 -46.06 9.24
C LEU A 280 14.41 -46.75 9.04
N VAL A 281 13.72 -46.48 7.93
CA VAL A 281 12.41 -47.09 7.57
C VAL A 281 12.38 -47.54 6.10
N ALA A 282 13.54 -47.92 5.57
CA ALA A 282 13.74 -48.60 4.29
C ALA A 282 14.42 -49.96 4.54
#